data_AF-A0A7S2AQH4-F1
#
_entry.id   AF-A0A7S2AQH4-F1
#
_cell.length_a   1.000
_cell.length_b   1.000
_cell.length_c   1.000
_cell.angle_alpha   90.00
_cell.angle_beta   90.00
_cell.angle_gamma   90.00
#
_symmetry.space_group_name_H-M   'P 1'
#
loop_
_entity.id
_entity.type
_entity.pdbx_description
1 polymer ?
#
loop_
_entity_poly.entity_id
_entity_poly.type
_entity_poly.pdbx_seq_one_letter_code
_entity_poly.pdbx_strand_id
1 'polypeptide(L)'
;MRSTSKRDQVRRASLIFPHTGISAHQCRNQMLLDKDFMFEGDKVKQDAFEIPELDWFRRLRERVGTEAQLYAFIKVAGADEVLQYGFDEAAVRRKDKMNQWCLIKNDDGELEVVTFEAAGILVGGKADEVAAHVEKTWERGQAALEVLREELGDRADELVPLVNGGINLSKLRSMMHDTCNAANLAACNIIELVEEKGIEHFGAEAWAARPDEDRVVSDFLCGNHS
;
A
#
# COMPACT_ATOMS: atom_id res chain seq x y z
N MET A 1 10.77 -23.82 -34.62
CA MET A 1 10.21 -23.39 -33.32
C MET A 1 11.32 -22.73 -32.53
N ARG A 2 11.19 -21.43 -32.21
CA ARG A 2 12.21 -20.71 -31.44
C ARG A 2 12.16 -21.20 -29.99
N SER A 3 13.28 -21.74 -29.51
CA SER A 3 13.52 -22.06 -28.11
C SER A 3 13.34 -20.79 -27.28
N THR A 4 12.24 -20.71 -26.53
CA THR A 4 12.07 -19.69 -25.47
C THR A 4 13.08 -20.00 -24.38
N SER A 5 13.95 -19.04 -24.08
CA SER A 5 15.00 -19.22 -23.08
C SER A 5 14.38 -19.42 -21.69
N LYS A 6 15.10 -20.10 -20.78
CA LYS A 6 14.71 -20.24 -19.35
C LYS A 6 14.34 -18.89 -18.70
N ARG A 7 14.93 -17.77 -19.17
CA ARG A 7 14.60 -16.41 -18.70
C ARG A 7 13.21 -15.94 -19.14
N ASP A 8 12.74 -16.36 -20.32
CA ASP A 8 11.46 -15.92 -20.88
C ASP A 8 10.27 -16.63 -20.25
N GLN A 9 10.44 -17.89 -19.81
CA GLN A 9 9.41 -18.62 -19.06
C GLN A 9 9.24 -18.06 -17.65
N VAL A 10 10.34 -17.74 -16.97
CA VAL A 10 10.32 -17.13 -15.62
C VAL A 10 9.73 -15.71 -15.65
N ARG A 11 9.99 -14.93 -16.71
CA ARG A 11 9.38 -13.60 -16.91
C ARG A 11 7.86 -13.61 -17.17
N ARG A 12 7.32 -14.70 -17.73
CA ARG A 12 5.87 -14.82 -17.97
C ARG A 12 5.11 -15.31 -16.74
N ALA A 13 5.73 -16.12 -15.89
CA ALA A 13 5.16 -16.55 -14.61
C ALA A 13 5.18 -15.45 -13.54
N SER A 14 6.02 -14.42 -13.67
CA SER A 14 6.13 -13.33 -12.70
C SER A 14 4.99 -12.30 -12.73
N LEU A 15 4.06 -12.39 -13.68
CA LEU A 15 3.03 -11.36 -13.89
C LEU A 15 1.66 -11.68 -13.27
N ILE A 16 1.49 -12.85 -12.65
CA ILE A 16 0.21 -13.22 -12.06
C ILE A 16 0.49 -13.91 -10.71
N PHE A 17 -0.09 -13.39 -9.63
CA PHE A 17 -0.28 -14.01 -8.31
C PHE A 17 0.51 -13.63 -7.03
N PRO A 18 1.65 -12.91 -6.97
CA PRO A 18 2.28 -12.70 -5.66
C PRO A 18 1.64 -11.62 -4.78
N HIS A 19 0.79 -10.75 -5.34
CA HIS A 19 0.20 -9.64 -4.59
C HIS A 19 -1.17 -9.97 -3.95
N THR A 20 -1.73 -11.15 -4.21
CA THR A 20 -2.92 -11.61 -3.49
C THR A 20 -2.50 -12.12 -2.10
N GLY A 21 -3.41 -12.07 -1.12
CA GLY A 21 -3.17 -12.47 0.29
C GLY A 21 -2.81 -13.95 0.53
N ILE A 22 -2.44 -14.69 -0.52
CA ILE A 22 -1.96 -16.06 -0.49
C ILE A 22 -0.52 -16.12 0.04
N SER A 23 -0.16 -17.05 0.91
CA SER A 23 1.24 -17.17 1.41
C SER A 23 2.18 -17.78 0.38
N ALA A 24 3.51 -17.60 0.52
CA ALA A 24 4.51 -18.26 -0.32
C ALA A 24 4.35 -19.80 -0.34
N HIS A 25 3.96 -20.39 0.80
CA HIS A 25 3.64 -21.81 0.90
C HIS A 25 2.43 -22.18 0.04
N GLN A 26 1.35 -21.40 0.13
CA GLN A 26 0.15 -21.63 -0.66
C GLN A 26 0.39 -21.41 -2.16
N CYS A 27 1.17 -20.40 -2.56
CA CYS A 27 1.59 -20.23 -3.96
C CYS A 27 2.28 -21.49 -4.49
N ARG A 28 3.28 -22.00 -3.74
CA ARG A 28 4.02 -23.19 -4.15
C ARG A 28 3.11 -24.44 -4.19
N ASN A 29 2.26 -24.60 -3.19
CA ASN A 29 1.33 -25.73 -3.12
C ASN A 29 0.30 -25.68 -4.26
N GLN A 30 -0.22 -24.50 -4.59
CA GLN A 30 -1.12 -24.33 -5.72
C GLN A 30 -0.41 -24.69 -7.03
N MET A 31 0.83 -24.23 -7.25
CA MET A 31 1.60 -24.62 -8.44
C MET A 31 1.88 -26.12 -8.51
N LEU A 32 2.07 -26.80 -7.38
CA LEU A 32 2.18 -28.26 -7.34
C LEU A 32 0.88 -28.94 -7.77
N LEU A 33 -0.25 -28.49 -7.23
CA LEU A 33 -1.58 -29.01 -7.60
C LEU A 33 -1.90 -28.74 -9.07
N ASP A 34 -1.62 -27.52 -9.55
CA ASP A 34 -1.83 -27.13 -10.94
C ASP A 34 -0.95 -27.96 -11.88
N LYS A 35 0.30 -28.26 -11.49
CA LYS A 35 1.19 -29.14 -12.26
C LYS A 35 0.59 -30.54 -12.41
N ASP A 36 0.11 -31.10 -11.31
CA ASP A 36 -0.46 -32.44 -11.29
C ASP A 36 -1.75 -32.51 -12.12
N PHE A 37 -2.58 -31.47 -12.06
CA PHE A 37 -3.80 -31.36 -12.84
C PHE A 37 -3.55 -31.12 -14.34
N MET A 38 -2.71 -30.13 -14.69
CA MET A 38 -2.47 -29.72 -16.08
C MET A 38 -1.71 -30.76 -16.90
N PHE A 39 -0.90 -31.60 -16.24
CA PHE A 39 -0.13 -32.68 -16.88
C PHE A 39 -0.63 -34.07 -16.51
N GLU A 40 -1.90 -34.19 -16.11
CA GLU A 40 -2.53 -35.47 -15.81
C GLU A 40 -2.35 -36.46 -16.98
N GLY A 41 -1.78 -37.62 -16.70
CA GLY A 41 -1.50 -38.66 -17.70
C GLY A 41 -0.22 -38.46 -18.54
N ASP A 42 0.51 -37.35 -18.37
CA ASP A 42 1.77 -37.06 -19.10
C ASP A 42 2.94 -36.86 -18.12
N LYS A 43 3.48 -37.98 -17.61
CA LYS A 43 4.60 -37.98 -16.65
C LYS A 43 5.83 -37.25 -17.16
N VAL A 44 6.11 -37.30 -18.47
CA VAL A 44 7.28 -36.65 -19.04
C VAL A 44 7.17 -35.12 -18.89
N LYS A 45 5.99 -34.55 -19.15
CA LYS A 45 5.76 -33.11 -18.91
C LYS A 45 5.73 -32.76 -17.42
N GLN A 46 5.14 -33.62 -16.60
CA GLN A 46 5.06 -33.42 -15.15
C GLN A 46 6.44 -33.40 -14.47
N ASP A 47 7.37 -34.24 -14.93
CA ASP A 47 8.76 -34.29 -14.45
C ASP A 47 9.62 -33.15 -15.03
N ALA A 48 9.34 -32.73 -16.28
CA ALA A 48 10.04 -31.63 -16.92
C ALA A 48 9.64 -30.23 -16.35
N PHE A 49 8.48 -30.10 -15.71
CA PHE A 49 8.02 -28.85 -15.12
C PHE A 49 8.62 -28.64 -13.71
N GLU A 50 9.70 -27.87 -13.65
CA GLU A 50 10.37 -27.50 -12.40
C GLU A 50 9.61 -26.38 -11.65
N ILE A 51 9.20 -26.66 -10.41
CA ILE A 51 8.61 -25.64 -9.51
C ILE A 51 9.73 -25.12 -8.60
N PRO A 52 9.89 -23.78 -8.47
CA PRO A 52 10.90 -23.22 -7.59
C PRO A 52 10.78 -23.66 -6.12
N GLU A 53 11.88 -23.56 -5.39
CA GLU A 53 11.86 -23.76 -3.94
C GLU A 53 11.15 -22.60 -3.22
N LEU A 54 10.68 -22.87 -2.00
CA LEU A 54 9.91 -21.91 -1.21
C LEU A 54 10.60 -20.54 -1.06
N ASP A 55 11.93 -20.53 -0.94
CA ASP A 55 12.74 -19.31 -0.83
C ASP A 55 12.57 -18.38 -2.04
N TRP A 56 12.42 -18.96 -3.25
CA TRP A 56 12.18 -18.18 -4.47
C TRP A 56 10.86 -17.40 -4.38
N PHE A 57 9.79 -18.04 -3.89
CA PHE A 57 8.50 -17.38 -3.70
C PHE A 57 8.56 -16.29 -2.63
N ARG A 58 9.31 -16.51 -1.54
CA ARG A 58 9.49 -15.50 -0.48
C ARG A 58 10.18 -14.25 -1.03
N ARG A 59 11.33 -14.41 -1.70
CA ARG A 59 12.05 -13.30 -2.32
C ARG A 59 11.25 -12.59 -3.40
N LEU A 60 10.50 -13.35 -4.21
CA LEU A 60 9.62 -12.75 -5.22
C LEU A 60 8.55 -11.88 -4.56
N ARG A 61 7.91 -12.36 -3.48
CA ARG A 61 6.91 -11.59 -2.74
C ARG A 61 7.49 -10.36 -2.08
N GLU A 62 8.67 -10.45 -1.47
CA GLU A 62 9.36 -9.31 -0.88
C GLU A 62 9.62 -8.24 -1.95
N ARG A 63 10.21 -8.63 -3.09
CA ARG A 63 10.50 -7.70 -4.18
C ARG A 63 9.24 -7.09 -4.78
N VAL A 64 8.26 -7.92 -5.16
CA VAL A 64 7.01 -7.45 -5.80
C VAL A 64 6.18 -6.63 -4.83
N GLY A 65 6.18 -6.99 -3.54
CA GLY A 65 5.50 -6.24 -2.49
C GLY A 65 6.12 -4.86 -2.29
N THR A 66 7.45 -4.78 -2.18
CA THR A 66 8.15 -3.48 -2.09
C THR A 66 7.93 -2.63 -3.33
N GLU A 67 8.04 -3.22 -4.52
CA GLU A 67 7.82 -2.52 -5.79
C GLU A 67 6.38 -1.98 -5.89
N ALA A 68 5.38 -2.80 -5.57
CA ALA A 68 3.99 -2.36 -5.60
C ALA A 68 3.69 -1.30 -4.55
N GLN A 69 4.28 -1.41 -3.36
CA GLN A 69 4.15 -0.38 -2.32
C GLN A 69 4.79 0.94 -2.77
N LEU A 70 5.95 0.91 -3.43
CA LEU A 70 6.55 2.10 -4.04
C LEU A 70 5.63 2.72 -5.09
N TYR A 71 5.06 1.93 -6.00
CA TYR A 71 4.10 2.45 -6.98
C TYR A 71 2.87 3.09 -6.32
N ALA A 72 2.37 2.49 -5.24
CA ALA A 72 1.27 3.07 -4.47
C ALA A 72 1.67 4.45 -3.89
N PHE A 73 2.87 4.56 -3.30
CA PHE A 73 3.37 5.84 -2.81
C PHE A 73 3.63 6.87 -3.92
N ILE A 74 4.15 6.47 -5.09
CA ILE A 74 4.31 7.39 -6.23
C ILE A 74 2.96 8.05 -6.58
N LYS A 75 1.88 7.26 -6.60
CA LYS A 75 0.53 7.79 -6.87
C LYS A 75 0.05 8.77 -5.81
N VAL A 76 0.22 8.43 -4.53
CA VAL A 76 -0.17 9.31 -3.41
C VAL A 76 0.69 10.59 -3.40
N ALA A 77 1.97 10.50 -3.75
CA ALA A 77 2.87 11.64 -3.82
C ALA A 77 2.51 12.60 -4.96
N GLY A 78 2.11 12.06 -6.12
CA GLY A 78 1.68 12.83 -7.27
C GLY A 78 0.28 13.44 -7.13
N ALA A 79 -0.59 12.90 -6.28
CA ALA A 79 -1.92 13.44 -6.07
C ALA A 79 -1.88 14.80 -5.35
N ASP A 80 -2.72 15.74 -5.78
CA ASP A 80 -2.91 17.04 -5.12
C ASP A 80 -3.43 16.86 -3.68
N GLU A 81 -4.41 15.97 -3.53
CA GLU A 81 -5.09 15.68 -2.28
C GLU A 81 -5.52 14.22 -2.19
N VAL A 82 -5.83 13.79 -0.96
CA VAL A 82 -6.42 12.49 -0.67
C VAL A 82 -7.86 12.72 -0.23
N LEU A 83 -8.77 12.41 -1.15
CA LEU A 83 -10.20 12.66 -0.99
C LEU A 83 -10.78 11.89 0.19
N GLN A 84 -10.35 10.65 0.37
CA GLN A 84 -10.73 9.80 1.48
C GLN A 84 -9.58 8.89 1.88
N TYR A 85 -9.26 8.85 3.16
CA TYR A 85 -8.34 7.89 3.74
C TYR A 85 -9.13 6.88 4.58
N GLY A 86 -8.77 5.60 4.49
CA GLY A 86 -9.36 4.58 5.34
C GLY A 86 -8.32 3.65 5.92
N PHE A 87 -8.59 3.23 7.14
CA PHE A 87 -7.86 2.18 7.82
C PHE A 87 -8.84 1.16 8.41
N ASP A 88 -8.39 -0.10 8.46
CA ASP A 88 -9.18 -1.20 9.01
C ASP A 88 -8.28 -2.08 9.88
N GLU A 89 -8.70 -2.25 11.13
CA GLU A 89 -7.99 -3.03 12.14
C GLU A 89 -8.67 -4.38 12.35
N ALA A 90 -7.90 -5.46 12.22
CA ALA A 90 -8.41 -6.81 12.43
C ALA A 90 -7.49 -7.61 13.37
N ALA A 91 -8.06 -8.15 14.44
CA ALA A 91 -7.34 -9.01 15.38
C ALA A 91 -7.52 -10.49 15.01
N VAL A 92 -6.42 -11.19 14.70
CA VAL A 92 -6.44 -12.65 14.54
C VAL A 92 -5.55 -13.28 15.61
N ARG A 93 -6.16 -13.98 16.58
CA ARG A 93 -5.45 -14.63 17.70
C ARG A 93 -4.57 -13.66 18.50
N ARG A 94 -5.10 -12.46 18.82
CA ARG A 94 -4.38 -11.38 19.53
C ARG A 94 -3.17 -10.84 18.77
N LYS A 95 -3.17 -10.99 17.45
CA LYS A 95 -2.24 -10.29 16.56
C LYS A 95 -3.07 -9.34 15.74
N ASP A 96 -2.88 -8.07 16.04
CA ASP A 96 -3.59 -7.00 15.39
C ASP A 96 -2.93 -6.76 14.03
N LYS A 97 -3.79 -6.52 13.04
CA LYS A 97 -3.40 -6.27 11.67
C LYS A 97 -4.06 -5.00 11.21
N MET A 98 -3.38 -4.28 10.32
CA MET A 98 -3.92 -3.07 9.72
C MET A 98 -3.91 -3.15 8.20
N ASN A 99 -4.95 -2.60 7.60
CA ASN A 99 -5.00 -2.21 6.21
C ASN A 99 -5.02 -0.68 6.14
N GLN A 100 -4.35 -0.10 5.15
CA GLN A 100 -4.39 1.33 4.86
C GLN A 100 -4.59 1.54 3.36
N TRP A 101 -5.49 2.47 3.02
CA TRP A 101 -5.78 2.83 1.65
C TRP A 101 -6.24 4.29 1.54
N CYS A 102 -6.08 4.86 0.35
CA CYS A 102 -6.53 6.20 0.01
C CYS A 102 -7.37 6.16 -1.26
N LEU A 103 -8.37 7.03 -1.35
CA LEU A 103 -9.02 7.43 -2.58
C LEU A 103 -8.36 8.73 -3.05
N ILE A 104 -7.77 8.69 -4.24
CA ILE A 104 -7.16 9.86 -4.89
C ILE A 104 -7.85 10.15 -6.21
N LYS A 105 -7.62 11.35 -6.73
CA LYS A 105 -7.99 11.72 -8.10
C LYS A 105 -6.72 11.77 -8.94
N ASN A 106 -6.69 10.99 -10.01
CA ASN A 106 -5.58 10.98 -10.96
C ASN A 106 -5.63 12.20 -11.88
N ASP A 107 -4.55 12.44 -12.63
CA ASP A 107 -4.43 13.59 -13.56
C ASP A 107 -5.56 13.66 -14.61
N ASP A 108 -6.05 12.50 -15.05
CA ASP A 108 -7.19 12.39 -16.00
C ASP A 108 -8.56 12.65 -15.33
N GLY A 109 -8.56 12.91 -14.02
CA GLY A 109 -9.74 13.18 -13.21
C GLY A 109 -10.49 11.95 -12.71
N GLU A 110 -10.01 10.74 -13.03
CA GLU A 110 -10.57 9.48 -12.54
C GLU A 110 -10.25 9.26 -11.06
N LEU A 111 -11.20 8.66 -10.34
CA LEU A 111 -11.02 8.28 -8.95
C LEU A 111 -10.37 6.91 -8.86
N GLU A 112 -9.29 6.80 -8.08
CA GLU A 112 -8.57 5.56 -7.88
C GLU A 112 -8.40 5.25 -6.39
N VAL A 113 -8.68 4.00 -6.02
CA VAL A 113 -8.35 3.45 -4.68
C VAL A 113 -6.93 2.89 -4.72
N VAL A 114 -6.07 3.44 -3.87
CA VAL A 114 -4.68 3.04 -3.72
C VAL A 114 -4.48 2.39 -2.35
N THR A 115 -4.24 1.08 -2.33
CA THR A 115 -3.87 0.33 -1.12
C THR A 115 -2.36 0.23 -1.01
N PHE A 116 -1.80 0.71 0.10
CA PHE A 116 -0.35 0.69 0.36
C PHE A 116 0.04 -0.09 1.62
N GLU A 117 -0.95 -0.52 2.42
CA GLU A 117 -0.75 -1.54 3.44
C GLU A 117 -1.92 -2.53 3.41
N ALA A 118 -1.61 -3.82 3.29
CA ALA A 118 -2.59 -4.90 3.31
C ALA A 118 -2.12 -6.01 4.26
N ALA A 119 -2.89 -6.25 5.32
CA ALA A 119 -2.57 -7.15 6.41
C ALA A 119 -1.20 -6.87 7.07
N GLY A 120 -0.85 -5.59 7.19
CA GLY A 120 0.32 -5.14 7.95
C GLY A 120 0.19 -5.57 9.41
N ILE A 121 1.31 -5.87 10.07
CA ILE A 121 1.29 -6.22 11.49
C ILE A 121 1.26 -4.93 12.29
N LEU A 122 0.18 -4.74 13.04
CA LEU A 122 0.07 -3.64 13.99
C LEU A 122 0.71 -4.08 15.31
N VAL A 123 1.67 -3.29 15.80
CA VAL A 123 2.33 -3.54 17.08
C VAL A 123 1.61 -2.72 18.13
N GLY A 124 0.54 -3.29 18.67
CA GLY A 124 -0.41 -2.57 19.52
C GLY A 124 -1.81 -2.59 18.91
N GLY A 125 -2.79 -2.05 19.63
CA GLY A 125 -4.18 -1.98 19.20
C GLY A 125 -4.95 -0.87 19.90
N LYS A 126 -4.23 0.04 20.56
CA LYS A 126 -4.79 1.26 21.11
C LYS A 126 -4.77 2.36 20.05
N ALA A 127 -5.66 3.33 20.20
CA ALA A 127 -5.83 4.42 19.26
C ALA A 127 -4.56 5.25 19.00
N ASP A 128 -3.74 5.48 20.03
CA ASP A 128 -2.46 6.17 19.91
C ASP A 128 -1.42 5.34 19.14
N GLU A 129 -1.39 4.03 19.38
CA GLU A 129 -0.52 3.09 18.66
C GLU A 129 -0.90 2.98 17.18
N VAL A 130 -2.20 3.02 16.87
CA VAL A 130 -2.75 3.04 15.51
C VAL A 130 -2.34 4.31 14.77
N ALA A 131 -2.60 5.47 15.37
CA ALA A 131 -2.24 6.76 14.78
C ALA A 131 -0.72 6.87 14.52
N ALA A 132 0.09 6.44 15.48
CA ALA A 132 1.54 6.40 15.33
C ALA A 132 2.00 5.44 14.22
N HIS A 133 1.33 4.30 14.03
CA HIS A 133 1.64 3.38 12.93
C HIS A 133 1.27 3.99 11.57
N VAL A 134 0.14 4.69 11.48
CA VAL A 134 -0.24 5.44 10.27
C VAL A 134 0.83 6.47 9.95
N GLU A 135 1.19 7.34 10.89
CA GLU A 135 2.27 8.33 10.70
C GLU A 135 3.56 7.67 10.19
N LYS A 136 4.02 6.62 10.89
CA LYS A 136 5.21 5.86 10.51
C LYS A 136 5.15 5.29 9.09
N THR A 137 3.95 4.86 8.66
CA THR A 137 3.76 4.30 7.32
C THR A 137 3.95 5.36 6.25
N TRP A 138 3.43 6.56 6.49
CA TRP A 138 3.58 7.70 5.59
C TRP A 138 5.03 8.21 5.58
N GLU A 139 5.68 8.34 6.74
CA GLU A 139 7.12 8.67 6.83
C GLU A 139 8.00 7.69 6.05
N ARG A 140 7.72 6.38 6.17
CA ARG A 140 8.41 5.34 5.41
C ARG A 140 8.18 5.48 3.91
N GLY A 141 6.96 5.82 3.51
CA GLY A 141 6.64 6.11 2.11
C GLY A 141 7.46 7.26 1.57
N GLN A 142 7.51 8.38 2.30
CA GLN A 142 8.31 9.55 1.92
C GLN A 142 9.80 9.20 1.80
N ALA A 143 10.38 8.55 2.81
CA ALA A 143 11.78 8.14 2.78
C ALA A 143 12.10 7.16 1.64
N ALA A 144 11.17 6.26 1.31
CA ALA A 144 11.34 5.34 0.19
C ALA A 144 11.32 6.05 -1.16
N LEU A 145 10.48 7.07 -1.33
CA LEU A 145 10.46 7.90 -2.54
C LEU A 145 11.71 8.79 -2.65
N GLU A 146 12.27 9.26 -1.55
CA GLU A 146 13.53 10.03 -1.56
C GLU A 146 14.69 9.19 -2.12
N VAL A 147 14.82 7.94 -1.65
CA VAL A 147 15.82 6.99 -2.19
C VAL A 147 15.58 6.72 -3.67
N LEU A 148 14.32 6.50 -4.07
CA LEU A 148 13.99 6.27 -5.48
C LEU A 148 14.31 7.49 -6.35
N ARG A 149 14.02 8.70 -5.87
CA ARG A 149 14.28 9.94 -6.58
C ARG A 149 15.78 10.18 -6.75
N GLU A 150 16.61 9.87 -5.74
CA GLU A 150 18.06 9.93 -5.84
C GLU A 150 18.58 9.03 -6.98
N GLU A 151 18.09 7.78 -7.06
CA GLU A 151 18.47 6.83 -8.11
C GLU A 151 17.98 7.25 -9.52
N LEU A 152 16.89 8.01 -9.61
CA LEU A 152 16.34 8.49 -10.89
C LEU A 152 17.06 9.75 -11.43
N GLY A 153 17.77 10.48 -10.58
CA GLY A 153 18.49 11.71 -10.95
C GLY A 153 17.58 12.73 -11.64
N ASP A 154 17.98 13.20 -12.82
CA ASP A 154 17.28 14.25 -13.58
C ASP A 154 15.82 13.88 -13.97
N ARG A 155 15.45 12.60 -13.88
CA ARG A 155 14.10 12.11 -14.21
C ARG A 155 13.16 12.04 -13.00
N ALA A 156 13.65 12.38 -11.81
CA ALA A 156 12.91 12.24 -10.56
C ALA A 156 11.58 13.02 -10.57
N ASP A 157 11.59 14.27 -11.04
CA ASP A 157 10.39 15.12 -11.06
C ASP A 157 9.35 14.67 -12.09
N GLU A 158 9.80 14.10 -13.21
CA GLU A 158 8.91 13.55 -14.24
C GLU A 158 8.23 12.26 -13.76
N LEU A 159 8.97 11.37 -13.08
CA LEU A 159 8.50 10.02 -12.77
C LEU A 159 7.94 9.86 -11.36
N VAL A 160 8.37 10.69 -10.41
CA VAL A 160 7.97 10.64 -9.00
C VAL A 160 7.68 12.07 -8.52
N PRO A 161 6.63 12.71 -9.03
CA PRO A 161 6.28 14.07 -8.61
C PRO A 161 5.94 14.10 -7.11
N LEU A 162 6.46 15.10 -6.41
CA LEU A 162 6.21 15.33 -4.98
C LEU A 162 5.25 16.52 -4.79
N VAL A 163 4.05 16.42 -5.37
CA VAL A 163 3.02 17.46 -5.27
C VAL A 163 2.67 17.67 -3.79
N ASN A 164 2.52 18.92 -3.35
CA ASN A 164 2.18 19.28 -1.96
C ASN A 164 3.01 18.52 -0.91
N GLY A 165 4.32 18.38 -1.16
CA GLY A 165 5.25 17.74 -0.23
C GLY A 165 5.36 16.21 -0.34
N GLY A 166 4.75 15.58 -1.34
CA GLY A 166 4.89 14.14 -1.58
C GLY A 166 3.98 13.29 -0.69
N ILE A 167 4.55 12.38 0.10
CA ILE A 167 3.77 11.57 1.05
C ILE A 167 3.61 12.36 2.35
N ASN A 168 2.49 13.07 2.49
CA ASN A 168 2.24 13.93 3.64
C ASN A 168 0.78 13.82 4.10
N LEU A 169 0.57 13.63 5.41
CA LEU A 169 -0.76 13.52 6.03
C LEU A 169 -1.60 14.80 5.84
N SER A 170 -1.00 15.98 5.67
CA SER A 170 -1.71 17.23 5.36
C SER A 170 -2.54 17.19 4.07
N LYS A 171 -2.35 16.17 3.23
CA LYS A 171 -3.16 15.91 2.03
C LYS A 171 -4.54 15.30 2.34
N LEU A 172 -4.77 14.79 3.55
CA LEU A 172 -6.03 14.13 3.89
C LEU A 172 -7.18 15.14 3.93
N ARG A 173 -8.29 14.81 3.27
CA ARG A 173 -9.51 15.62 3.22
C ARG A 173 -10.69 14.97 3.93
N SER A 174 -10.75 13.65 3.90
CA SER A 174 -11.70 12.91 4.71
C SER A 174 -11.11 11.61 5.23
N MET A 175 -11.73 11.12 6.30
CA MET A 175 -11.38 9.87 6.95
C MET A 175 -12.59 8.95 7.01
N MET A 176 -12.35 7.67 6.75
CA MET A 176 -13.32 6.60 6.96
C MET A 176 -12.74 5.60 7.96
N HIS A 177 -13.45 5.35 9.04
CA HIS A 177 -13.05 4.39 10.06
C HIS A 177 -14.22 3.52 10.51
N ASP A 178 -13.91 2.42 11.22
CA ASP A 178 -14.93 1.55 11.81
C ASP A 178 -15.61 2.24 13.00
N THR A 179 -16.77 1.71 13.40
CA THR A 179 -17.64 2.23 14.46
C THR A 179 -17.12 1.98 15.88
N CYS A 180 -16.05 1.20 16.05
CA CYS A 180 -15.54 0.86 17.37
C CYS A 180 -14.83 2.06 18.04
N ASN A 181 -14.84 2.09 19.38
CA ASN A 181 -14.26 3.19 20.15
C ASN A 181 -12.76 3.41 19.88
N ALA A 182 -12.01 2.34 19.59
CA ALA A 182 -10.59 2.44 19.27
C ALA A 182 -10.39 3.14 17.92
N ALA A 183 -11.16 2.76 16.90
CA ALA A 183 -11.12 3.38 15.58
C ALA A 183 -11.56 4.85 15.62
N ASN A 184 -12.64 5.18 16.34
CA ASN A 184 -13.07 6.58 16.53
C ASN A 184 -11.97 7.43 17.17
N LEU A 185 -11.33 6.92 18.24
CA LEU A 185 -10.27 7.66 18.91
C LEU A 185 -9.00 7.73 18.07
N ALA A 186 -8.68 6.69 17.29
CA ALA A 186 -7.57 6.69 16.36
C ALA A 186 -7.79 7.76 15.27
N ALA A 187 -9.03 7.88 14.78
CA ALA A 187 -9.39 8.90 13.81
C ALA A 187 -9.16 10.32 14.36
N CYS A 188 -9.61 10.61 15.58
CA CYS A 188 -9.31 11.88 16.25
C CYS A 188 -7.79 12.16 16.32
N ASN A 189 -7.01 11.17 16.75
CA ASN A 189 -5.55 11.32 16.84
C ASN A 189 -4.91 11.57 15.47
N ILE A 190 -5.39 10.91 14.40
CA ILE A 190 -4.88 11.12 13.04
C ILE A 190 -5.26 12.52 12.55
N ILE A 191 -6.45 13.03 12.86
CA ILE A 191 -6.85 14.41 12.51
C ILE A 191 -5.93 15.43 13.20
N GLU A 192 -5.57 15.21 14.47
CA GLU A 192 -4.58 16.04 15.17
C GLU A 192 -3.21 15.99 14.47
N LEU A 193 -2.77 14.80 14.02
CA LEU A 193 -1.54 14.65 13.24
C LEU A 193 -1.61 15.38 11.88
N VAL A 194 -2.77 15.42 11.23
CA VAL A 194 -2.94 16.17 9.98
C VAL A 194 -2.69 17.66 10.20
N GLU A 195 -3.22 18.24 11.28
CA GLU A 195 -2.97 19.63 11.66
C GLU A 195 -1.48 19.85 11.97
N GLU A 196 -0.87 18.97 12.77
CA GLU A 196 0.56 19.04 13.11
C GLU A 196 1.45 19.01 11.85
N LYS A 197 1.23 18.04 10.95
CA LYS A 197 2.01 17.90 9.72
C LYS A 197 1.74 19.02 8.72
N GLY A 198 0.53 19.57 8.71
CA GLY A 198 0.21 20.78 7.94
C GLY A 198 1.01 21.98 8.40
N ILE A 199 1.06 22.21 9.72
CA ILE A 199 1.85 23.28 10.34
C ILE A 199 3.35 23.05 10.12
N GLU A 200 3.84 21.82 10.30
CA GLU A 200 5.25 21.46 10.09
C GLU A 200 5.68 21.76 8.64
N HIS A 201 4.84 21.40 7.67
CA HIS A 201 5.17 21.51 6.26
C HIS A 201 5.02 22.93 5.70
N PHE A 202 3.89 23.59 5.97
CA PHE A 202 3.57 24.90 5.39
C PHE A 202 3.97 26.07 6.30
N GLY A 203 4.17 25.82 7.59
CA GLY A 203 4.29 26.86 8.62
C GLY A 203 2.92 27.30 9.14
N ALA A 204 2.86 27.65 10.43
CA ALA A 204 1.60 27.93 11.14
C ALA A 204 0.75 29.03 10.47
N GLU A 205 1.36 30.14 10.04
CA GLU A 205 0.63 31.24 9.40
C GLU A 205 0.06 30.85 8.03
N ALA A 206 0.84 30.15 7.21
CA ALA A 206 0.40 29.73 5.88
C ALA A 206 -0.66 28.63 5.97
N TRP A 207 -0.51 27.70 6.92
CA TRP A 207 -1.50 26.67 7.19
C TRP A 207 -2.84 27.26 7.64
N ALA A 208 -2.82 28.19 8.59
CA ALA A 208 -4.00 28.88 9.08
C ALA A 208 -4.69 29.75 8.00
N ALA A 209 -3.95 30.21 6.99
CA ALA A 209 -4.49 30.98 5.88
C ALA A 209 -5.12 30.11 4.76
N ARG A 210 -4.96 28.78 4.81
CA ARG A 210 -5.58 27.89 3.82
C ARG A 210 -7.10 27.84 3.99
N PRO A 211 -7.85 27.60 2.89
CA PRO A 211 -9.28 27.31 2.98
C PRO A 211 -9.57 26.16 3.93
N ASP A 212 -10.72 26.18 4.62
CA ASP A 212 -11.10 25.09 5.52
C ASP A 212 -11.24 23.76 4.79
N GLU A 213 -11.66 23.75 3.52
CA GLU A 213 -11.69 22.55 2.67
C GLU A 213 -10.32 21.89 2.49
N ASP A 214 -9.23 22.65 2.63
CA ASP A 214 -7.85 22.21 2.49
C ASP A 214 -7.19 21.81 3.82
N ARG A 215 -7.83 22.14 4.94
CA ARG A 215 -7.28 22.02 6.29
C ARG A 215 -8.09 21.09 7.19
N VAL A 216 -9.40 21.06 7.02
CA VAL A 216 -10.33 20.30 7.86
C VAL A 216 -10.55 18.91 7.26
N VAL A 217 -10.29 17.89 8.06
CA VAL A 217 -10.58 16.50 7.70
C VAL A 217 -12.03 16.19 8.07
N SER A 218 -12.85 15.85 7.08
CA SER A 218 -14.21 15.38 7.32
C SER A 218 -14.19 13.93 7.83
N ASP A 219 -14.90 13.68 8.90
CA ASP A 219 -14.92 12.38 9.56
C ASP A 219 -16.20 11.58 9.21
N PHE A 220 -16.04 10.32 8.78
CA PHE A 220 -17.13 9.45 8.34
C PHE A 220 -17.01 8.03 8.91
N LEU A 221 -18.14 7.53 9.41
CA LEU A 221 -18.27 6.11 9.76
C LEU A 221 -18.36 5.25 8.48
N CYS A 222 -17.73 4.07 8.52
CA CYS A 222 -17.87 3.09 7.46
C CYS A 222 -19.34 2.70 7.27
N GLY A 223 -19.93 3.02 6.11
CA GLY A 223 -21.34 2.78 5.79
C GLY A 223 -21.74 1.29 5.70
N ASN A 224 -20.78 0.37 5.75
CA ASN A 224 -21.07 -1.06 5.88
C ASN A 224 -21.53 -1.46 7.30
N HIS A 225 -21.44 -0.54 8.26
CA HIS A 225 -21.77 -0.77 9.68
C HIS A 225 -22.92 0.13 10.19
N SER A 226 -23.60 0.86 9.29
CA SER A 226 -24.78 1.69 9.58
C SER A 226 -26.11 0.99 9.35
#